data_AF-A0A397GM62-F1
#
_entry.id   AF-A0A397GM62-F1
#
_cell.length_a   1.000
_cell.length_b   1.000
_cell.length_c   1.000
_cell.angle_alpha   90.00
_cell.angle_beta   90.00
_cell.angle_gamma   90.00
#
_symmetry.space_group_name_H-M   'P 1'
#
loop_
_entity.id
_entity.type
_entity.pdbx_description
1 polymer ?
#
loop_
_entity_poly.entity_id
_entity_poly.type
_entity_poly.pdbx_seq_one_letter_code
_entity_poly.pdbx_strand_id
1 'polypeptide(L)'
;MSRRRASNSESIASSSTMNEAVAYPFSGMQQNHLPQRRGPIEGPNGRRLIRRVTWRSSTYKLMASLWVLGVFYIVWLIRDLFWLPFAPSETASTTGIAGKDFLAHYTGRQECGISSVSLYNPPEDQVYCQTRDSLLSAMSNGGRHGFDAAYTSQGCVYRWYSSSQICDILRKFDGVAFIGDESLADTYAGFNILLRENIATGALKDWEMSDEYSGQCKCDSQFTNPSCWPKRISSSEEMFLQGDKSGPRSTYACSTHIPHVFVKVVGSPASRDSHEKVQKLLGHSDSQKKPVPVIHSVSLSISFSLSTAESSMDEWLALTKVSKQYTPLLWVGPTAPGHQKLSTDTSIPANSAVWQYALDTTKAARSRGMEVLGMYNATLQAASWDGKHYGEKVAMMQAMMIINWLSAL
;
A
#
# COMPACT_ATOMS: atom_id res chain seq x y z
N MET A 1 66.92 11.75 -49.24
CA MET A 1 66.17 12.28 -50.40
C MET A 1 64.85 12.85 -49.88
N SER A 2 64.75 14.16 -49.74
CA SER A 2 63.99 15.08 -50.63
C SER A 2 62.47 14.81 -50.60
N ARG A 3 61.65 15.51 -49.80
CA ARG A 3 61.15 16.91 -49.95
C ARG A 3 60.18 17.04 -51.13
N ARG A 4 58.86 17.20 -50.87
CA ARG A 4 58.05 18.39 -51.19
C ARG A 4 56.54 18.21 -50.94
N ARG A 5 55.92 19.37 -50.75
CA ARG A 5 54.61 19.75 -50.20
C ARG A 5 53.71 20.28 -51.33
N ALA A 6 52.39 20.33 -51.06
CA ALA A 6 51.35 21.26 -51.55
C ALA A 6 51.02 21.22 -53.06
N SER A 7 49.80 21.49 -53.54
CA SER A 7 48.86 22.57 -53.17
C SER A 7 47.43 22.38 -53.73
N ASN A 8 46.50 23.13 -53.12
CA ASN A 8 45.08 23.38 -53.44
C ASN A 8 44.76 23.89 -54.87
N SER A 9 43.50 23.72 -55.30
CA SER A 9 42.66 24.77 -55.93
C SER A 9 41.20 24.32 -56.16
N GLU A 10 40.24 25.17 -55.78
CA GLU A 10 38.79 25.17 -56.09
C GLU A 10 38.56 25.32 -57.63
N SER A 11 37.42 25.03 -58.29
CA SER A 11 36.06 25.57 -58.08
C SER A 11 35.06 25.02 -59.13
N ILE A 12 33.79 24.89 -58.71
CA ILE A 12 32.51 25.20 -59.39
C ILE A 12 32.01 24.40 -60.64
N ALA A 13 30.79 23.86 -60.44
CA ALA A 13 29.66 23.57 -61.34
C ALA A 13 29.70 22.36 -62.30
N SER A 14 28.88 21.33 -62.00
CA SER A 14 27.54 21.12 -62.63
C SER A 14 27.00 19.69 -62.41
N SER A 15 25.74 19.59 -61.95
CA SER A 15 24.81 18.42 -62.00
C SER A 15 25.21 17.15 -61.21
N SER A 16 24.36 16.41 -60.50
CA SER A 16 22.89 16.33 -60.41
C SER A 16 22.50 15.47 -59.18
N THR A 17 21.41 15.86 -58.51
CA THR A 17 20.37 15.04 -57.84
C THR A 17 20.75 14.13 -56.66
N MET A 18 19.97 13.96 -55.59
CA MET A 18 18.91 14.69 -54.87
C MET A 18 18.54 13.74 -53.71
N ASN A 19 18.31 14.24 -52.49
CA ASN A 19 17.27 13.78 -51.55
C ASN A 19 17.48 14.38 -50.15
N GLU A 20 16.77 15.46 -49.86
CA GLU A 20 16.36 15.81 -48.50
C GLU A 20 15.17 16.78 -48.53
N ALA A 21 14.48 16.87 -47.38
CA ALA A 21 13.28 17.67 -47.05
C ALA A 21 11.94 17.00 -47.40
N VAL A 22 11.11 16.56 -46.45
CA VAL A 22 10.49 17.25 -45.30
C VAL A 22 9.59 18.41 -45.71
N ALA A 23 8.35 18.30 -45.21
CA ALA A 23 7.30 19.31 -45.05
C ALA A 23 6.52 19.73 -46.29
N TYR A 24 5.19 19.57 -46.21
CA TYR A 24 4.29 20.60 -46.73
C TYR A 24 3.24 21.00 -45.68
N PRO A 25 2.88 22.30 -45.65
CA PRO A 25 2.12 22.94 -44.59
C PRO A 25 0.63 23.10 -44.94
N PHE A 26 -0.13 23.52 -43.93
CA PHE A 26 -1.50 24.03 -44.05
C PHE A 26 -1.53 25.40 -44.75
N SER A 27 -2.40 25.55 -45.75
CA SER A 27 -2.97 26.84 -46.19
C SER A 27 -4.40 26.59 -46.70
N GLY A 28 -5.37 27.32 -46.16
CA GLY A 28 -6.77 27.23 -46.57
C GLY A 28 -7.09 28.06 -47.82
N MET A 29 -8.10 27.63 -48.58
CA MET A 29 -9.05 28.55 -49.19
C MET A 29 -10.40 27.88 -49.44
N GLN A 30 -11.39 28.74 -49.35
CA GLN A 30 -12.82 28.54 -49.23
C GLN A 30 -13.44 28.34 -50.62
N GLN A 31 -14.22 27.28 -50.82
CA GLN A 31 -15.23 27.26 -51.88
C GLN A 31 -16.41 26.37 -51.50
N ASN A 32 -17.56 27.02 -51.36
CA ASN A 32 -18.88 26.41 -51.39
C ASN A 32 -19.01 25.49 -52.61
N HIS A 33 -19.73 24.37 -52.47
CA HIS A 33 -20.73 23.83 -53.39
C HIS A 33 -20.89 22.31 -53.15
N LEU A 34 -22.02 21.93 -52.55
CA LEU A 34 -22.75 20.64 -52.65
C LEU A 34 -21.99 19.31 -52.44
N PRO A 35 -22.59 18.31 -51.76
CA PRO A 35 -22.00 16.97 -51.77
C PRO A 35 -22.10 16.40 -53.19
N GLN A 36 -20.98 16.39 -53.93
CA GLN A 36 -20.85 15.56 -55.12
C GLN A 36 -20.98 14.10 -54.69
N ARG A 37 -22.17 13.53 -54.89
CA ARG A 37 -22.38 12.08 -54.92
C ARG A 37 -21.35 11.50 -55.88
N ARG A 38 -20.32 10.84 -55.36
CA ARG A 38 -19.40 10.03 -56.16
C ARG A 38 -20.23 8.99 -56.91
N GLY A 39 -20.34 9.16 -58.22
CA GLY A 39 -20.83 8.14 -59.12
C GLY A 39 -19.92 6.90 -59.06
N PRO A 40 -20.40 5.73 -59.51
CA PRO A 40 -19.60 4.51 -59.54
C PRO A 40 -18.31 4.75 -60.34
N ILE A 41 -17.18 4.25 -59.85
CA ILE A 41 -15.89 4.32 -60.54
C ILE A 41 -16.00 3.51 -61.82
N GLU A 42 -16.02 4.19 -62.96
CA GLU A 42 -16.01 3.59 -64.29
C GLU A 42 -14.56 3.36 -64.74
N GLY A 43 -14.25 2.14 -65.17
CA GLY A 43 -12.97 1.83 -65.81
C GLY A 43 -12.92 2.32 -67.25
N PRO A 44 -11.74 2.39 -67.88
CA PRO A 44 -11.61 2.78 -69.28
C PRO A 44 -12.46 1.83 -70.15
N ASN A 45 -13.26 2.41 -71.06
CA ASN A 45 -14.33 1.79 -71.87
C ASN A 45 -15.71 1.61 -71.20
N GLY A 46 -16.04 2.36 -70.14
CA GLY A 46 -17.43 2.50 -69.66
C GLY A 46 -18.04 1.23 -69.06
N ARG A 47 -17.21 0.26 -68.65
CA ARG A 47 -17.68 -0.95 -67.97
C ARG A 47 -17.68 -0.73 -66.45
N ARG A 48 -18.86 -0.86 -65.85
CA ARG A 48 -19.10 -0.77 -64.40
C ARG A 48 -18.23 -1.79 -63.66
N LEU A 49 -17.30 -1.34 -62.82
CA LEU A 49 -16.50 -2.21 -61.97
C LEU A 49 -17.37 -2.81 -60.85
N ILE A 50 -17.97 -3.97 -61.12
CA ILE A 50 -18.56 -4.79 -60.07
C ILE A 50 -17.40 -5.33 -59.24
N ARG A 51 -17.27 -4.88 -57.99
CA ARG A 51 -16.31 -5.43 -57.02
C ARG A 51 -16.60 -6.93 -56.92
N ARG A 52 -15.83 -7.77 -57.61
CA ARG A 52 -15.91 -9.23 -57.42
C ARG A 52 -15.51 -9.49 -55.98
N VAL A 53 -16.51 -9.74 -55.14
CA VAL A 53 -16.30 -10.33 -53.82
C VAL A 53 -15.75 -11.73 -54.10
N THR A 54 -14.43 -11.84 -54.17
CA THR A 54 -13.80 -13.14 -54.30
C THR A 54 -14.06 -13.88 -53.00
N TRP A 55 -14.58 -15.10 -53.10
CA TRP A 55 -14.88 -15.97 -51.95
C TRP A 55 -13.71 -16.01 -50.96
N ARG A 56 -12.47 -16.00 -51.46
CA ARG A 56 -11.22 -15.91 -50.68
C ARG A 56 -11.11 -14.69 -49.74
N SER A 57 -11.59 -13.51 -50.15
CA SER A 57 -11.53 -12.32 -49.30
C SER A 57 -12.62 -12.33 -48.23
N SER A 58 -13.78 -12.90 -48.54
CA SER A 58 -14.89 -13.02 -47.61
C SER A 58 -14.61 -14.08 -46.54
N THR A 59 -14.03 -15.22 -46.91
CA THR A 59 -13.69 -16.29 -45.96
C THR A 59 -12.62 -15.86 -44.96
N TYR A 60 -11.61 -15.08 -45.40
CA TYR A 60 -10.59 -14.57 -44.50
C TYR A 60 -11.17 -13.63 -43.44
N LYS A 61 -12.09 -12.73 -43.82
CA LYS A 61 -12.75 -11.82 -42.87
C LYS A 61 -13.63 -12.57 -41.88
N LEU A 62 -14.29 -13.64 -42.33
CA LEU A 62 -15.14 -14.48 -41.48
C LEU A 62 -14.29 -15.26 -40.47
N MET A 63 -13.18 -15.86 -40.92
CA MET A 63 -12.23 -16.57 -40.04
C MET A 63 -11.57 -15.64 -39.02
N ALA A 64 -11.16 -14.44 -39.44
CA ALA A 64 -10.62 -13.44 -38.52
C ALA A 64 -11.64 -13.02 -37.46
N SER A 65 -12.90 -12.83 -37.85
CA SER A 65 -13.98 -12.47 -36.91
C SER A 65 -14.29 -13.60 -35.93
N LEU A 66 -14.33 -14.85 -36.41
CA LEU A 66 -14.51 -16.03 -35.56
C LEU A 66 -13.34 -16.23 -34.59
N TRP A 67 -12.11 -15.96 -35.01
CA TRP A 67 -10.95 -16.04 -34.13
C TRP A 67 -11.02 -15.02 -32.99
N VAL A 68 -11.36 -13.76 -33.30
CA VAL A 68 -11.55 -12.72 -32.29
C VAL A 68 -12.66 -13.08 -31.31
N LEU A 69 -13.80 -13.57 -31.80
CA LEU A 69 -14.90 -14.05 -30.94
C LEU A 69 -14.47 -15.25 -30.08
N GLY A 70 -13.68 -16.17 -30.62
CA GLY A 70 -13.12 -17.30 -29.88
C GLY A 70 -12.20 -16.86 -28.75
N VAL A 71 -11.35 -15.85 -28.98
CA VAL A 71 -10.49 -15.28 -27.92
C VAL A 71 -11.34 -14.62 -26.83
N PHE A 72 -12.36 -13.83 -27.18
CA PHE A 72 -13.28 -13.26 -26.20
C PHE A 72 -14.04 -14.33 -25.40
N TYR A 73 -14.47 -15.40 -26.05
CA TYR A 73 -15.14 -16.52 -25.40
C TYR A 73 -14.21 -17.26 -24.43
N ILE A 74 -12.94 -17.46 -24.79
CA ILE A 74 -11.94 -18.08 -23.89
C ILE A 74 -11.67 -17.18 -22.68
N VAL A 75 -11.50 -15.87 -22.87
CA VAL A 75 -11.32 -14.93 -21.75
C VAL A 75 -12.54 -14.92 -20.82
N TRP A 76 -13.74 -15.01 -21.39
CA TRP A 76 -14.98 -15.13 -20.64
C TRP A 76 -15.07 -16.45 -19.86
N LEU A 77 -14.69 -17.57 -20.48
CA LEU A 77 -14.62 -18.87 -19.80
C LEU A 77 -13.60 -18.87 -18.65
N ILE A 78 -12.43 -18.26 -18.84
CA ILE A 78 -11.42 -18.14 -17.77
C ILE A 78 -11.97 -17.32 -16.60
N ARG A 79 -12.69 -16.22 -16.88
CA ARG A 79 -13.35 -15.42 -15.84
C ARG A 79 -14.32 -16.27 -15.01
N ASP A 80 -15.14 -17.09 -15.66
CA ASP A 80 -16.14 -17.91 -14.98
C ASP A 80 -15.54 -19.17 -14.32
N LEU A 81 -14.40 -19.68 -14.80
CA LEU A 81 -13.67 -20.80 -14.16
C LEU A 81 -13.07 -20.41 -12.80
N PHE A 82 -12.72 -19.13 -12.59
CA PHE A 82 -12.29 -18.60 -11.29
C PHE A 82 -13.47 -18.31 -10.32
N TRP A 83 -14.72 -18.54 -10.75
CA TRP A 83 -15.95 -18.34 -9.97
C TRP A 83 -16.58 -19.63 -9.44
N LEU A 84 -15.92 -20.78 -9.55
CA LEU A 84 -16.42 -22.02 -8.97
C LEU A 84 -15.84 -22.25 -7.57
N PRO A 85 -16.65 -22.17 -6.49
CA PRO A 85 -16.23 -22.62 -5.18
C PRO A 85 -16.21 -24.15 -5.18
N PHE A 86 -15.02 -24.73 -5.14
CA PHE A 86 -14.87 -26.15 -4.83
C PHE A 86 -15.25 -26.36 -3.36
N ALA A 87 -16.50 -26.79 -3.11
CA ALA A 87 -16.90 -27.31 -1.80
C ALA A 87 -16.17 -28.64 -1.53
N PRO A 88 -15.70 -28.86 -0.29
CA PRO A 88 -16.30 -29.96 0.45
C PRO A 88 -16.50 -29.72 1.97
N SER A 89 -17.54 -30.41 2.44
CA SER A 89 -17.83 -30.96 3.77
C SER A 89 -17.97 -30.02 4.98
N GLU A 90 -19.23 -29.86 5.35
CA GLU A 90 -19.73 -29.34 6.63
C GLU A 90 -19.01 -29.96 7.83
N THR A 91 -18.35 -29.09 8.60
CA THR A 91 -18.34 -29.18 10.07
C THR A 91 -18.43 -27.75 10.62
N ALA A 92 -19.27 -27.59 11.63
CA ALA A 92 -19.89 -26.33 12.07
C ALA A 92 -18.95 -25.11 12.15
N SER A 93 -19.31 -24.03 11.45
CA SER A 93 -18.61 -22.75 11.47
C SER A 93 -19.41 -21.67 12.22
N THR A 94 -18.72 -20.93 13.08
CA THR A 94 -19.22 -19.70 13.72
C THR A 94 -19.02 -18.54 12.75
N THR A 95 -20.11 -18.12 12.09
CA THR A 95 -20.15 -17.06 11.07
C THR A 95 -19.72 -15.70 11.63
N GLY A 96 -19.05 -14.90 10.80
CA GLY A 96 -18.63 -13.53 11.14
C GLY A 96 -19.80 -12.57 11.20
N ILE A 97 -19.81 -11.65 12.18
CA ILE A 97 -20.88 -10.65 12.34
C ILE A 97 -20.68 -9.54 11.29
N ALA A 98 -21.28 -9.68 10.11
CA ALA A 98 -21.26 -8.65 9.09
C ALA A 98 -22.09 -7.41 9.48
N GLY A 99 -21.69 -6.24 8.98
CA GLY A 99 -22.50 -5.01 9.01
C GLY A 99 -22.48 -4.16 10.29
N LYS A 100 -21.79 -4.57 11.37
CA LYS A 100 -21.69 -3.75 12.59
C LYS A 100 -20.58 -2.68 12.46
N ASP A 101 -20.93 -1.41 12.66
CA ASP A 101 -19.96 -0.31 12.75
C ASP A 101 -19.33 -0.26 14.15
N PHE A 102 -18.15 -0.87 14.31
CA PHE A 102 -17.39 -0.89 15.56
C PHE A 102 -16.78 0.47 15.92
N LEU A 103 -16.78 1.43 14.98
CA LEU A 103 -16.26 2.77 15.19
C LEU A 103 -17.37 3.77 15.56
N ALA A 104 -18.62 3.33 15.68
CA ALA A 104 -19.77 4.23 15.87
C ALA A 104 -19.65 5.15 17.09
N HIS A 105 -18.99 4.71 18.17
CA HIS A 105 -18.77 5.49 19.40
C HIS A 105 -17.51 6.35 19.38
N TYR A 106 -16.68 6.28 18.33
CA TYR A 106 -15.43 7.03 18.27
C TYR A 106 -15.68 8.52 18.06
N THR A 107 -14.90 9.35 18.74
CA THR A 107 -14.89 10.80 18.54
C THR A 107 -14.47 11.12 17.12
N GLY A 108 -15.16 12.03 16.44
CA GLY A 108 -14.85 12.40 15.05
C GLY A 108 -15.37 11.44 13.98
N ARG A 109 -16.07 10.34 14.34
CA ARG A 109 -16.59 9.36 13.36
C ARG A 109 -17.43 9.98 12.25
N GLN A 110 -18.33 10.91 12.59
CA GLN A 110 -19.17 11.59 11.60
C GLN A 110 -18.40 12.66 10.82
N GLU A 111 -17.55 13.43 11.51
CA GLU A 111 -16.73 14.51 10.93
C GLU A 111 -15.76 13.96 9.87
N CYS A 112 -15.09 12.84 10.17
CA CYS A 112 -14.08 12.24 9.29
C CYS A 112 -14.65 11.22 8.30
N GLY A 113 -15.92 10.81 8.47
CA GLY A 113 -16.60 9.91 7.53
C GLY A 113 -16.04 8.47 7.47
N ILE A 114 -15.40 8.00 8.55
CA ILE A 114 -14.79 6.66 8.62
C ILE A 114 -15.69 5.72 9.43
N SER A 115 -15.93 4.52 8.91
CA SER A 115 -16.66 3.44 9.61
C SER A 115 -15.87 2.14 9.55
N SER A 116 -16.03 1.22 10.51
CA SER A 116 -15.27 -0.05 10.46
C SER A 116 -15.58 -0.84 9.18
N VAL A 117 -16.83 -0.78 8.71
CA VAL A 117 -17.29 -1.45 7.48
C VAL A 117 -16.61 -0.89 6.23
N SER A 118 -16.25 0.40 6.23
CA SER A 118 -15.47 1.03 5.15
C SER A 118 -13.99 0.64 5.16
N LEU A 119 -13.48 0.16 6.29
CA LEU A 119 -12.08 -0.26 6.45
C LEU A 119 -11.91 -1.74 6.15
N TYR A 120 -12.81 -2.56 6.67
CA TYR A 120 -12.81 -4.01 6.55
C TYR A 120 -14.23 -4.53 6.43
N ASN A 121 -14.47 -5.33 5.38
CA ASN A 121 -15.76 -5.98 5.17
C ASN A 121 -15.55 -7.50 5.09
N PRO A 122 -15.69 -8.24 6.20
CA PRO A 122 -15.63 -9.69 6.17
C PRO A 122 -16.87 -10.24 5.44
N PRO A 123 -16.72 -11.16 4.47
CA PRO A 123 -17.87 -11.83 3.86
C PRO A 123 -18.62 -12.67 4.91
N GLU A 124 -19.96 -12.66 4.85
CA GLU A 124 -20.84 -13.32 5.84
C GLU A 124 -20.54 -14.83 6.01
N ASP A 125 -20.10 -15.48 4.94
CA ASP A 125 -19.89 -16.93 4.87
C ASP A 125 -18.44 -17.38 5.16
N GLN A 126 -17.52 -16.46 5.51
CA GLN A 126 -16.13 -16.83 5.76
C GLN A 126 -15.84 -17.18 7.22
N VAL A 127 -15.01 -18.22 7.40
CA VAL A 127 -14.57 -18.72 8.70
C VAL A 127 -13.37 -17.92 9.19
N TYR A 128 -13.33 -17.65 10.51
CA TYR A 128 -12.15 -17.06 11.13
C TYR A 128 -10.90 -17.94 10.98
N CYS A 129 -9.76 -17.31 10.75
CA CYS A 129 -8.47 -18.01 10.67
C CYS A 129 -8.17 -18.75 11.98
N GLN A 130 -7.82 -20.03 11.88
CA GLN A 130 -7.63 -20.91 13.04
C GLN A 130 -6.19 -20.94 13.54
N THR A 131 -5.22 -20.70 12.64
CA THR A 131 -3.80 -20.69 12.98
C THR A 131 -3.19 -19.34 12.66
N ARG A 132 -2.14 -18.96 13.41
CA ARG A 132 -1.38 -17.72 13.17
C ARG A 132 -0.82 -17.64 11.75
N ASP A 133 -0.33 -18.76 11.22
CA ASP A 133 0.16 -18.82 9.83
C ASP A 133 -0.95 -18.58 8.81
N SER A 134 -2.12 -19.20 9.00
CA SER A 134 -3.28 -18.98 8.13
C SER A 134 -3.76 -17.52 8.20
N LEU A 135 -3.73 -16.90 9.39
CA LEU A 135 -4.09 -15.52 9.62
C LEU A 135 -3.14 -14.56 8.88
N LEU A 136 -1.82 -14.72 9.06
CA LEU A 136 -0.83 -13.89 8.38
C LEU A 136 -0.88 -14.07 6.85
N SER A 137 -1.07 -15.30 6.38
CA SER A 137 -1.25 -15.58 4.95
C SER A 137 -2.51 -14.92 4.39
N ALA A 138 -3.64 -15.03 5.09
CA ALA A 138 -4.90 -14.44 4.66
C ALA A 138 -4.84 -12.90 4.62
N MET A 139 -4.20 -12.28 5.62
CA MET A 139 -3.99 -10.83 5.65
C MET A 139 -3.02 -10.35 4.56
N SER A 140 -1.94 -11.10 4.31
CA SER A 140 -0.92 -10.71 3.34
C SER A 140 -1.37 -10.83 1.88
N ASN A 141 -2.23 -11.80 1.59
CA ASN A 141 -2.67 -12.09 0.23
C ASN A 141 -4.09 -11.56 -0.09
N GLY A 142 -4.80 -11.04 0.91
CA GLY A 142 -6.02 -10.28 0.69
C GLY A 142 -5.75 -8.92 0.05
N GLY A 143 -6.82 -8.24 -0.33
CA GLY A 143 -6.75 -6.97 -1.06
C GLY A 143 -8.05 -6.20 -1.01
N ARG A 144 -8.19 -5.25 -1.92
CA ARG A 144 -9.44 -4.50 -2.11
C ARG A 144 -10.07 -4.97 -3.42
N HIS A 145 -11.39 -4.96 -3.49
CA HIS A 145 -12.15 -5.29 -4.70
C HIS A 145 -12.76 -4.02 -5.27
N GLY A 146 -11.90 -3.16 -5.82
CA GLY A 146 -12.26 -1.82 -6.28
C GLY A 146 -11.37 -0.76 -5.64
N PHE A 147 -11.26 0.39 -6.32
CA PHE A 147 -10.44 1.50 -5.85
C PHE A 147 -11.02 2.10 -4.56
N ASP A 148 -10.18 2.22 -3.53
CA ASP A 148 -10.53 2.65 -2.17
C ASP A 148 -11.68 1.85 -1.50
N ALA A 149 -12.02 0.66 -2.01
CA ALA A 149 -13.00 -0.23 -1.39
C ALA A 149 -12.48 -0.81 -0.08
N ALA A 150 -13.35 -1.28 0.81
CA ALA A 150 -12.95 -1.94 2.05
C ALA A 150 -12.01 -3.14 1.79
N TYR A 151 -11.08 -3.37 2.71
CA TYR A 151 -10.18 -4.53 2.61
C TYR A 151 -10.96 -5.84 2.81
N THR A 152 -10.52 -6.89 2.12
CA THR A 152 -11.02 -8.27 2.25
C THR A 152 -9.82 -9.22 2.30
N SER A 153 -9.78 -10.09 3.31
CA SER A 153 -8.73 -11.11 3.46
C SER A 153 -8.94 -12.27 2.49
N GLN A 154 -7.86 -12.98 2.16
CA GLN A 154 -7.94 -14.15 1.28
C GLN A 154 -8.14 -15.45 2.09
N GLY A 155 -9.17 -16.23 1.77
CA GLY A 155 -9.42 -17.55 2.34
C GLY A 155 -10.18 -17.51 3.67
N CYS A 156 -9.56 -17.02 4.74
CA CYS A 156 -10.18 -16.88 6.06
C CYS A 156 -10.20 -15.42 6.52
N VAL A 157 -11.05 -15.11 7.51
CA VAL A 157 -11.22 -13.74 8.03
C VAL A 157 -10.44 -13.48 9.33
N TYR A 158 -9.96 -12.25 9.47
CA TYR A 158 -9.45 -11.73 10.73
C TYR A 158 -10.58 -11.01 11.50
N ARG A 159 -10.36 -10.69 12.77
CA ARG A 159 -11.38 -10.07 13.63
C ARG A 159 -11.20 -8.56 13.72
N TRP A 160 -12.29 -7.82 13.59
CA TRP A 160 -12.29 -6.43 14.04
C TRP A 160 -12.52 -6.38 15.55
N TYR A 161 -11.50 -5.99 16.32
CA TYR A 161 -11.59 -5.91 17.77
C TYR A 161 -12.14 -4.55 18.21
N SER A 162 -13.00 -4.55 19.24
CA SER A 162 -13.34 -3.33 19.97
C SER A 162 -12.17 -2.87 20.84
N SER A 163 -12.12 -1.60 21.23
CA SER A 163 -11.06 -1.04 22.08
C SER A 163 -10.87 -1.83 23.38
N SER A 164 -11.96 -2.29 24.01
CA SER A 164 -11.89 -3.15 25.20
C SER A 164 -11.12 -4.45 24.95
N GLN A 165 -11.39 -5.12 23.82
CA GLN A 165 -10.69 -6.34 23.41
C GLN A 165 -9.24 -6.06 23.02
N ILE A 166 -8.96 -4.91 22.38
CA ILE A 166 -7.59 -4.48 22.09
C ILE A 166 -6.82 -4.33 23.41
N CYS A 167 -7.40 -3.69 24.43
CA CYS A 167 -6.78 -3.57 25.74
C CYS A 167 -6.51 -4.92 26.39
N ASP A 168 -7.45 -5.87 26.30
CA ASP A 168 -7.27 -7.24 26.82
C ASP A 168 -6.13 -7.98 26.10
N ILE A 169 -6.02 -7.83 24.78
CA ILE A 169 -4.90 -8.38 23.99
C ILE A 169 -3.57 -7.78 24.46
N LEU A 170 -3.51 -6.46 24.61
CA LEU A 170 -2.28 -5.76 24.98
C LEU A 170 -1.81 -6.09 26.40
N ARG A 171 -2.72 -6.40 27.35
CA ARG A 171 -2.36 -6.81 28.73
C ARG A 171 -1.55 -8.11 28.78
N LYS A 172 -1.50 -8.89 27.70
CA LYS A 172 -0.65 -10.08 27.58
C LYS A 172 0.84 -9.76 27.50
N PHE A 173 1.21 -8.51 27.24
CA PHE A 173 2.59 -8.09 26.97
C PHE A 173 3.09 -7.11 28.05
N ASP A 174 4.41 -7.10 28.27
CA ASP A 174 5.06 -6.05 29.08
C ASP A 174 5.29 -4.77 28.27
N GLY A 175 5.24 -4.88 26.95
CA GLY A 175 5.13 -3.76 26.04
C GLY A 175 5.16 -4.17 24.58
N VAL A 176 5.01 -3.19 23.68
CA VAL A 176 5.03 -3.42 22.22
C VAL A 176 5.94 -2.39 21.54
N ALA A 177 6.94 -2.86 20.78
CA ALA A 177 7.85 -1.98 20.05
C ALA A 177 7.50 -1.96 18.56
N PHE A 178 7.34 -0.77 18.00
CA PHE A 178 7.27 -0.52 16.56
C PHE A 178 8.57 0.13 16.12
N ILE A 179 9.29 -0.51 15.21
CA ILE A 179 10.62 -0.10 14.78
C ILE A 179 10.62 0.05 13.26
N GLY A 180 10.68 1.27 12.75
CA GLY A 180 10.58 1.44 11.31
C GLY A 180 10.60 2.86 10.80
N ASP A 181 10.23 3.01 9.53
CA ASP A 181 10.24 4.27 8.81
C ASP A 181 8.86 4.94 8.77
N GLU A 182 8.64 5.87 7.83
CA GLU A 182 7.37 6.60 7.70
C GLU A 182 6.16 5.68 7.51
N SER A 183 6.29 4.57 6.75
CA SER A 183 5.17 3.64 6.53
C SER A 183 4.70 3.00 7.84
N LEU A 184 5.63 2.60 8.70
CA LEU A 184 5.27 2.01 10.00
C LEU A 184 4.81 3.10 10.99
N ALA A 185 5.30 4.34 10.86
CA ALA A 185 4.83 5.46 11.65
C ALA A 185 3.33 5.72 11.43
N ASP A 186 2.85 5.62 10.17
CA ASP A 186 1.42 5.73 9.86
C ASP A 186 0.62 4.60 10.50
N THR A 187 1.11 3.36 10.44
CA THR A 187 0.44 2.23 11.13
C THR A 187 0.37 2.44 12.65
N TYR A 188 1.44 2.93 13.28
CA TYR A 188 1.45 3.26 14.71
C TYR A 188 0.50 4.42 15.04
N ALA A 189 0.38 5.42 14.18
CA ALA A 189 -0.62 6.48 14.31
C ALA A 189 -2.06 5.90 14.27
N GLY A 190 -2.34 4.97 13.36
CA GLY A 190 -3.61 4.22 13.34
C GLY A 190 -3.86 3.41 14.61
N PHE A 191 -2.82 2.80 15.18
CA PHE A 191 -2.89 2.09 16.45
C PHE A 191 -3.28 3.01 17.61
N ASN A 192 -2.73 4.23 17.66
CA ASN A 192 -3.11 5.23 18.67
C ASN A 192 -4.56 5.71 18.51
N ILE A 193 -5.05 5.88 17.28
CA ILE A 193 -6.47 6.20 17.00
C ILE A 193 -7.39 5.13 17.59
N LEU A 194 -7.07 3.85 17.37
CA LEU A 194 -7.85 2.72 17.90
C LEU A 194 -7.88 2.71 19.43
N LEU A 195 -6.75 2.99 20.09
CA LEU A 195 -6.64 3.00 21.55
C LEU A 195 -7.28 4.22 22.21
N ARG A 196 -7.33 5.37 21.54
CA ARG A 196 -7.91 6.62 22.08
C ARG A 196 -9.38 6.82 21.76
N GLU A 197 -9.96 5.95 20.94
CA GLU A 197 -11.34 6.06 20.45
C GLU A 197 -11.63 7.41 19.79
N ASN A 198 -10.64 7.94 19.07
CA ASN A 198 -10.70 9.28 18.50
C ASN A 198 -10.13 9.29 17.08
N ILE A 199 -11.01 9.36 16.08
CA ILE A 199 -10.67 9.42 14.66
C ILE A 199 -10.20 10.83 14.31
N ALA A 200 -10.81 11.88 14.88
CA ALA A 200 -10.45 13.25 14.53
C ALA A 200 -9.00 13.63 14.84
N THR A 201 -8.46 13.26 16.00
CA THR A 201 -7.12 13.68 16.46
C THR A 201 -6.33 12.58 17.17
N GLY A 202 -6.78 11.33 17.12
CA GLY A 202 -6.22 10.24 17.92
C GLY A 202 -4.74 9.95 17.67
N ALA A 203 -4.21 10.26 16.49
CA ALA A 203 -2.79 10.07 16.20
C ALA A 203 -1.88 11.15 16.82
N LEU A 204 -2.46 12.26 17.27
CA LEU A 204 -1.74 13.49 17.61
C LEU A 204 -1.74 13.81 19.09
N LYS A 205 -0.73 14.56 19.50
CA LYS A 205 -0.60 15.24 20.80
C LYS A 205 -1.49 16.48 20.80
N ASP A 206 -2.79 16.28 20.70
CA ASP A 206 -3.78 17.36 20.62
C ASP A 206 -3.71 18.34 21.81
N TRP A 207 -3.29 17.88 22.99
CA TRP A 207 -3.03 18.73 24.17
C TRP A 207 -1.85 19.72 24.01
N GLU A 208 -0.98 19.52 23.02
CA GLU A 208 0.18 20.39 22.68
C GLU A 208 -0.07 21.28 21.45
N MET A 209 -1.30 21.29 20.94
CA MET A 209 -1.69 21.97 19.70
C MET A 209 -2.60 23.16 20.02
N SER A 210 -2.48 24.25 19.25
CA SER A 210 -3.45 25.34 19.27
C SER A 210 -4.75 24.91 18.57
N ASP A 211 -5.86 25.58 18.84
CA ASP A 211 -7.15 25.27 18.20
C ASP A 211 -7.09 25.38 16.67
N GLU A 212 -6.38 26.38 16.15
CA GLU A 212 -6.17 26.56 14.71
C GLU A 212 -5.40 25.38 14.10
N TYR A 213 -4.32 24.97 14.76
CA TYR A 213 -3.47 23.88 14.30
C TYR A 213 -4.17 22.51 14.47
N SER A 214 -5.01 22.37 15.50
CA SER A 214 -5.94 21.24 15.65
C SER A 214 -6.90 21.16 14.47
N GLY A 215 -7.49 22.29 14.05
CA GLY A 215 -8.35 22.36 12.87
C GLY A 215 -7.68 21.87 11.57
N GLN A 216 -6.41 22.23 11.36
CA GLN A 216 -5.65 21.87 10.14
C GLN A 216 -5.19 20.42 10.10
N CYS A 217 -5.08 19.77 11.26
CA CYS A 217 -4.50 18.44 11.41
C CYS A 217 -5.54 17.38 11.75
N LYS A 218 -6.84 17.64 11.57
CA LYS A 218 -7.92 16.69 11.87
C LYS A 218 -8.10 15.61 10.80
N CYS A 219 -8.66 14.48 11.20
CA CYS A 219 -9.06 13.38 10.32
C CYS A 219 -7.87 12.92 9.45
N ASP A 220 -8.08 12.81 8.14
CA ASP A 220 -7.05 12.37 7.20
C ASP A 220 -5.81 13.29 7.17
N SER A 221 -5.95 14.57 7.54
CA SER A 221 -4.83 15.52 7.59
C SER A 221 -3.78 15.19 8.65
N GLN A 222 -4.10 14.34 9.64
CA GLN A 222 -3.10 13.74 10.55
C GLN A 222 -2.02 12.95 9.79
N PHE A 223 -2.38 12.47 8.59
CA PHE A 223 -1.55 11.65 7.72
C PHE A 223 -1.04 12.43 6.51
N THR A 224 -1.92 13.21 5.89
CA THR A 224 -1.63 13.85 4.60
C THR A 224 -0.94 15.21 4.70
N ASN A 225 -0.97 15.86 5.87
CA ASN A 225 -0.29 17.13 6.08
C ASN A 225 1.04 16.91 6.84
N PRO A 226 2.21 17.05 6.19
CA PRO A 226 3.51 16.85 6.82
C PRO A 226 3.76 17.75 8.02
N SER A 227 3.11 18.91 8.06
CA SER A 227 3.21 19.84 9.19
C SER A 227 2.75 19.19 10.49
N CYS A 228 1.82 18.22 10.44
CA CYS A 228 1.23 17.55 11.59
C CYS A 228 2.08 16.41 12.16
N TRP A 229 3.02 15.85 11.37
CA TRP A 229 3.80 14.68 11.77
C TRP A 229 4.65 14.86 13.04
N PRO A 230 5.30 16.02 13.28
CA PRO A 230 6.04 16.25 14.52
C PRO A 230 5.17 16.19 15.78
N LYS A 231 3.85 16.34 15.63
CA LYS A 231 2.87 16.26 16.72
C LYS A 231 2.26 14.89 16.89
N ARG A 232 2.72 13.87 16.15
CA ARG A 232 2.27 12.48 16.37
C ARG A 232 2.76 11.95 17.71
N ILE A 233 1.92 11.11 18.32
CA ILE A 233 2.28 10.35 19.50
C ILE A 233 3.35 9.32 19.11
N SER A 234 4.45 9.28 19.86
CA SER A 234 5.57 8.37 19.62
C SER A 234 5.75 7.33 20.71
N SER A 235 5.12 7.52 21.86
CA SER A 235 5.13 6.57 22.97
C SER A 235 3.86 6.70 23.80
N SER A 236 3.42 5.58 24.38
CA SER A 236 2.41 5.60 25.43
C SER A 236 2.78 6.51 26.59
N GLU A 237 4.06 6.74 26.87
CA GLU A 237 4.50 7.42 28.09
C GLU A 237 4.16 8.90 28.01
N GLU A 238 4.16 9.43 26.79
CA GLU A 238 3.72 10.79 26.50
C GLU A 238 2.30 11.00 27.03
N MET A 239 1.41 9.98 26.97
CA MET A 239 0.02 10.01 27.47
C MET A 239 -0.12 10.10 28.99
N PHE A 240 0.93 9.74 29.73
CA PHE A 240 0.88 9.63 31.20
C PHE A 240 1.81 10.63 31.90
N LEU A 241 2.55 11.46 31.16
CA LEU A 241 3.34 12.54 31.75
C LEU A 241 2.42 13.52 32.51
N GLN A 242 2.59 13.57 33.84
CA GLN A 242 1.99 14.56 34.72
C GLN A 242 2.71 15.90 34.51
N GLY A 243 2.07 16.82 33.79
CA GLY A 243 2.63 18.14 33.54
C GLY A 243 1.64 19.08 32.87
N ASP A 244 0.83 19.75 33.69
CA ASP A 244 0.31 21.11 33.50
C ASP A 244 -0.48 21.52 32.22
N LYS A 245 -1.75 21.86 32.46
CA LYS A 245 -2.47 23.05 31.91
C LYS A 245 -3.09 23.01 30.50
N SER A 246 -3.62 21.89 30.00
CA SER A 246 -4.55 21.96 28.85
C SER A 246 -5.63 20.87 28.85
N GLY A 247 -6.87 21.26 29.21
CA GLY A 247 -8.12 20.58 28.87
C GLY A 247 -8.29 19.11 29.30
N PRO A 248 -9.47 18.51 29.01
CA PRO A 248 -9.66 17.08 29.11
C PRO A 248 -8.82 16.37 28.03
N ARG A 249 -7.75 15.69 28.45
CA ARG A 249 -6.92 14.87 27.57
C ARG A 249 -7.73 13.67 27.09
N SER A 250 -7.82 13.44 25.78
CA SER A 250 -8.32 12.16 25.26
C SER A 250 -7.28 11.08 25.57
N THR A 251 -7.49 10.36 26.68
CA THR A 251 -6.62 9.28 27.15
C THR A 251 -6.87 8.00 26.35
N TYR A 252 -6.01 6.99 26.54
CA TYR A 252 -6.33 5.65 26.06
C TYR A 252 -7.57 5.11 26.77
N ALA A 253 -8.38 4.34 26.05
CA ALA A 253 -9.52 3.61 26.58
C ALA A 253 -9.10 2.49 27.55
N CYS A 254 -7.84 2.05 27.48
CA CYS A 254 -7.30 1.04 28.38
C CYS A 254 -7.14 1.58 29.80
N SER A 255 -7.78 0.91 30.77
CA SER A 255 -7.69 1.24 32.20
C SER A 255 -6.29 1.06 32.80
N THR A 256 -5.48 0.20 32.18
CA THR A 256 -4.13 -0.14 32.62
C THR A 256 -3.15 0.39 31.59
N HIS A 257 -2.10 1.06 32.06
CA HIS A 257 -1.00 1.49 31.19
C HIS A 257 -0.27 0.26 30.64
N ILE A 258 -0.14 0.21 29.32
CA ILE A 258 0.59 -0.84 28.62
C ILE A 258 1.64 -0.13 27.76
N PRO A 259 2.94 -0.28 28.05
CA PRO A 259 3.99 0.41 27.32
C PRO A 259 4.00 0.06 25.82
N HIS A 260 3.98 1.07 24.96
CA HIS A 260 4.25 0.90 23.53
C HIS A 260 5.00 2.10 22.97
N VAL A 261 5.91 1.85 22.03
CA VAL A 261 6.80 2.89 21.50
C VAL A 261 6.99 2.73 20.00
N PHE A 262 7.04 3.85 19.29
CA PHE A 262 7.53 3.93 17.93
C PHE A 262 8.96 4.47 17.91
N VAL A 263 9.84 3.74 17.24
CA VAL A 263 11.25 4.08 17.06
C VAL A 263 11.51 4.24 15.58
N LYS A 264 11.72 5.50 15.16
CA LYS A 264 12.08 5.81 13.78
C LYS A 264 13.47 5.24 13.46
N VAL A 265 13.57 4.52 12.35
CA VAL A 265 14.81 3.97 11.79
C VAL A 265 14.91 4.39 10.34
N VAL A 266 16.05 5.00 9.98
CA VAL A 266 16.31 5.47 8.61
C VAL A 266 17.40 4.68 7.89
N GLY A 267 18.01 3.72 8.57
CA GLY A 267 19.08 2.87 8.04
C GLY A 267 19.56 1.86 9.09
N SER A 268 20.58 1.09 8.73
CA SER A 268 21.27 0.17 9.63
C SER A 268 22.79 0.43 9.55
N PRO A 269 23.51 0.58 10.67
CA PRO A 269 23.00 0.53 12.04
C PRO A 269 22.08 1.71 12.39
N ALA A 270 21.10 1.46 13.25
CA ALA A 270 20.22 2.48 13.81
C ALA A 270 20.97 3.37 14.81
N SER A 271 20.37 4.50 15.16
CA SER A 271 20.95 5.42 16.14
C SER A 271 21.02 4.79 17.54
N ARG A 272 21.98 5.24 18.35
CA ARG A 272 22.12 4.81 19.75
C ARG A 272 20.83 5.07 20.54
N ASP A 273 20.20 6.22 20.35
CA ASP A 273 18.93 6.57 20.99
C ASP A 273 17.80 5.60 20.62
N SER A 274 17.79 5.12 19.37
CA SER A 274 16.84 4.10 18.91
C SER A 274 17.04 2.78 19.66
N HIS A 275 18.29 2.33 19.84
CA HIS A 275 18.60 1.13 20.62
C HIS A 275 18.22 1.30 22.08
N GLU A 276 18.59 2.41 22.72
CA GLU A 276 18.33 2.67 24.14
C GLU A 276 16.82 2.68 24.44
N LYS A 277 15.99 3.23 23.55
CA LYS A 277 14.53 3.20 23.69
C LYS A 277 13.96 1.78 23.71
N VAL A 278 14.40 0.92 22.79
CA VAL A 278 13.94 -0.48 22.73
C VAL A 278 14.50 -1.29 23.88
N GLN A 279 15.77 -1.10 24.24
CA GLN A 279 16.39 -1.75 25.39
C GLN A 279 15.68 -1.39 26.70
N LYS A 280 15.26 -0.14 26.88
CA LYS A 280 14.47 0.27 28.05
C LYS A 280 13.16 -0.50 28.14
N LEU A 281 12.48 -0.75 27.01
CA LEU A 281 11.27 -1.56 26.97
C LEU A 281 11.55 -3.03 27.32
N LEU A 282 12.58 -3.63 26.71
CA LEU A 282 13.00 -5.02 26.94
C LEU A 282 13.63 -5.26 28.33
N GLY A 283 14.11 -4.21 28.98
CA GLY A 283 14.82 -4.25 30.26
C GLY A 283 13.92 -4.27 31.49
N HIS A 284 12.59 -4.12 31.33
CA HIS A 284 11.67 -4.18 32.46
C HIS A 284 11.71 -5.57 33.12
N SER A 285 12.12 -5.59 34.38
CA SER A 285 12.51 -6.78 35.12
C SER A 285 11.47 -7.09 36.20
N ASP A 286 10.23 -7.37 35.81
CA ASP A 286 9.28 -7.97 36.72
C ASP A 286 9.44 -9.50 36.75
N SER A 287 9.09 -10.07 37.90
CA SER A 287 9.24 -11.49 38.25
C SER A 287 8.42 -12.45 37.39
N GLN A 288 7.48 -11.94 36.59
CA GLN A 288 6.73 -12.66 35.55
C GLN A 288 6.92 -11.96 34.20
N LYS A 289 8.05 -12.21 33.51
CA LYS A 289 8.36 -11.58 32.22
C LYS A 289 7.35 -12.02 31.15
N LYS A 290 6.40 -11.15 30.80
CA LYS A 290 5.52 -11.34 29.64
C LYS A 290 6.29 -11.07 28.35
N PRO A 291 5.82 -11.49 27.17
CA PRO A 291 6.52 -11.15 25.93
C PRO A 291 6.53 -9.64 25.65
N VAL A 292 7.53 -9.20 24.88
CA VAL A 292 7.59 -7.86 24.27
C VAL A 292 7.66 -8.02 22.75
N PRO A 293 6.52 -7.99 22.04
CA PRO A 293 6.51 -8.12 20.58
C PRO A 293 7.20 -6.94 19.89
N VAL A 294 7.94 -7.24 18.83
CA VAL A 294 8.61 -6.25 17.99
C VAL A 294 8.01 -6.30 16.59
N ILE A 295 7.41 -5.19 16.18
CA ILE A 295 6.95 -4.97 14.81
C ILE A 295 8.00 -4.15 14.09
N HIS A 296 8.50 -4.68 12.97
CA HIS A 296 9.60 -4.07 12.23
C HIS A 296 9.26 -3.87 10.75
N SER A 297 9.58 -2.70 10.21
CA SER A 297 9.45 -2.40 8.78
C SER A 297 10.41 -1.29 8.39
N VAL A 298 11.21 -1.51 7.36
CA VAL A 298 11.98 -0.45 6.69
C VAL A 298 11.76 -0.62 5.19
N SER A 299 11.48 0.45 4.47
CA SER A 299 11.19 0.41 3.03
C SER A 299 11.53 1.75 2.39
N LEU A 300 10.76 2.79 2.68
CA LEU A 300 10.85 4.12 2.11
C LEU A 300 12.14 4.83 2.50
N SER A 301 12.55 4.73 3.76
CA SER A 301 13.75 5.40 4.25
C SER A 301 15.05 4.83 3.69
N ILE A 302 15.02 3.56 3.29
CA ILE A 302 16.18 2.82 2.77
C ILE A 302 16.11 2.61 1.25
N SER A 303 15.22 3.35 0.57
CA SER A 303 15.01 3.28 -0.88
C SER A 303 14.80 1.85 -1.40
N PHE A 304 14.08 1.01 -0.64
CA PHE A 304 13.80 -0.39 -0.98
C PHE A 304 15.09 -1.23 -1.20
N SER A 305 16.15 -0.93 -0.46
CA SER A 305 17.39 -1.72 -0.47
C SER A 305 17.22 -3.03 0.32
N LEU A 306 17.31 -4.17 -0.37
CA LEU A 306 17.25 -5.48 0.28
C LEU A 306 18.37 -5.67 1.30
N SER A 307 19.61 -5.34 0.95
CA SER A 307 20.78 -5.52 1.84
C SER A 307 20.70 -4.67 3.11
N THR A 308 20.15 -3.46 3.00
CA THR A 308 19.93 -2.59 4.17
C THR A 308 18.79 -3.13 5.05
N ALA A 309 17.72 -3.67 4.44
CA ALA A 309 16.64 -4.32 5.17
C ALA A 309 17.12 -5.55 5.93
N GLU A 310 17.93 -6.41 5.28
CA GLU A 310 18.54 -7.58 5.91
C GLU A 310 19.45 -7.20 7.09
N SER A 311 20.32 -6.21 6.90
CA SER A 311 21.16 -5.68 7.98
C SER A 311 20.30 -5.18 9.16
N SER A 312 19.20 -4.50 8.89
CA SER A 312 18.28 -4.01 9.92
C SER A 312 17.56 -5.16 10.66
N MET A 313 17.11 -6.19 9.93
CA MET A 313 16.55 -7.41 10.54
C MET A 313 17.57 -8.05 11.49
N ASP A 314 18.81 -8.25 11.02
CA ASP A 314 19.88 -8.88 11.79
C ASP A 314 20.24 -8.08 13.06
N GLU A 315 20.27 -6.75 12.95
CA GLU A 315 20.51 -5.82 14.05
C GLU A 315 19.46 -5.95 15.16
N TRP A 316 18.17 -5.88 14.83
CA TRP A 316 17.10 -5.94 15.83
C TRP A 316 16.89 -7.37 16.37
N LEU A 317 17.16 -8.39 15.57
CA LEU A 317 17.24 -9.78 16.04
C LEU A 317 18.37 -9.98 17.04
N ALA A 318 19.55 -9.39 16.80
CA ALA A 318 20.66 -9.46 17.74
C ALA A 318 20.31 -8.75 19.06
N LEU A 319 19.70 -7.57 18.99
CA LEU A 319 19.28 -6.81 20.17
C LEU A 319 18.28 -7.59 21.04
N THR A 320 17.30 -8.24 20.42
CA THR A 320 16.24 -8.98 21.13
C THR A 320 16.75 -10.29 21.74
N LYS A 321 17.72 -10.96 21.12
CA LYS A 321 18.35 -12.18 21.66
C LYS A 321 19.16 -11.94 22.94
N VAL A 322 19.66 -10.73 23.16
CA VAL A 322 20.35 -10.37 24.42
C VAL A 322 19.37 -10.31 25.58
N SER A 323 18.08 -10.04 25.31
CA SER A 323 17.04 -10.14 26.31
C SER A 323 16.70 -11.61 26.58
N LYS A 324 16.66 -12.00 27.86
CA LYS A 324 16.19 -13.35 28.28
C LYS A 324 14.66 -13.52 28.14
N GLN A 325 13.96 -12.54 27.57
CA GLN A 325 12.51 -12.50 27.42
C GLN A 325 12.12 -12.98 26.02
N TYR A 326 11.03 -13.75 25.93
CA TYR A 326 10.48 -14.13 24.63
C TYR A 326 10.02 -12.88 23.87
N THR A 327 10.62 -12.66 22.69
CA THR A 327 10.38 -11.47 21.87
C THR A 327 9.95 -11.93 20.48
N PRO A 328 8.64 -12.05 20.19
CA PRO A 328 8.18 -12.39 18.84
C PRO A 328 8.41 -11.21 17.90
N LEU A 329 8.94 -11.48 16.69
CA LEU A 329 9.22 -10.46 15.70
C LEU A 329 8.31 -10.60 14.48
N LEU A 330 7.66 -9.51 14.11
CA LEU A 330 6.86 -9.38 12.88
C LEU A 330 7.56 -8.43 11.92
N TRP A 331 7.88 -8.91 10.72
CA TRP A 331 8.22 -8.07 9.58
C TRP A 331 6.96 -7.62 8.86
N VAL A 332 6.75 -6.32 8.78
CA VAL A 332 5.69 -5.72 7.97
C VAL A 332 6.28 -5.32 6.62
N GLY A 333 5.75 -5.90 5.54
CA GLY A 333 6.21 -5.63 4.18
C GLY A 333 5.85 -4.22 3.71
N PRO A 334 6.44 -3.75 2.59
CA PRO A 334 6.17 -2.41 2.06
C PRO A 334 4.71 -2.24 1.66
N THR A 335 4.23 -1.01 1.69
CA THR A 335 3.01 -0.61 0.99
C THR A 335 3.29 -0.50 -0.52
N ALA A 336 2.27 -0.71 -1.34
CA ALA A 336 2.38 -0.46 -2.77
C ALA A 336 2.62 1.05 -3.04
N PRO A 337 3.22 1.41 -4.17
CA PRO A 337 3.14 2.77 -4.67
C PRO A 337 1.70 3.12 -5.01
N GLY A 338 1.32 4.34 -4.67
CA GLY A 338 -0.01 4.86 -4.94
C GLY A 338 -0.26 5.17 -6.42
N HIS A 339 -1.53 5.11 -6.82
CA HIS A 339 -1.94 5.35 -8.20
C HIS A 339 -1.78 6.81 -8.65
N GLN A 340 -1.82 7.76 -7.72
CA GLN A 340 -1.69 9.21 -8.00
C GLN A 340 -0.22 9.66 -8.08
N LYS A 341 0.68 8.78 -8.53
CA LYS A 341 2.08 9.15 -8.72
C LYS A 341 2.18 10.29 -9.74
N LEU A 342 2.61 11.47 -9.29
CA LEU A 342 2.97 12.55 -10.19
C LEU A 342 4.09 12.06 -11.13
N SER A 343 3.89 12.21 -12.43
CA SER A 343 4.78 11.66 -13.48
C SER A 343 6.23 12.17 -13.39
N THR A 344 6.47 13.24 -12.62
CA THR A 344 7.77 13.86 -12.41
C THR A 344 8.52 13.35 -11.18
N ASP A 345 7.89 12.54 -10.31
CA ASP A 345 8.54 12.03 -9.11
C ASP A 345 9.31 10.73 -9.38
N THR A 346 10.62 10.85 -9.52
CA THR A 346 11.56 9.73 -9.71
C THR A 346 11.93 9.03 -8.41
N SER A 347 11.53 9.56 -7.24
CA SER A 347 11.88 9.00 -5.93
C SER A 347 11.09 7.73 -5.59
N ILE A 348 9.95 7.51 -6.24
CA ILE A 348 9.12 6.32 -6.05
C ILE A 348 9.50 5.27 -7.10
N PRO A 349 9.96 4.07 -6.72
CA PRO A 349 10.27 3.01 -7.68
C PRO A 349 9.05 2.57 -8.49
N ALA A 350 9.28 1.84 -9.58
CA ALA A 350 8.19 1.20 -10.31
C ALA A 350 7.45 0.18 -9.42
N ASN A 351 6.15 -0.02 -9.66
CA ASN A 351 5.33 -1.00 -8.92
C ASN A 351 5.95 -2.40 -8.90
N SER A 352 6.60 -2.81 -10.00
CA SER A 352 7.31 -4.08 -10.09
C SER A 352 8.52 -4.17 -9.18
N ALA A 353 9.26 -3.07 -8.97
CA ALA A 353 10.41 -3.04 -8.08
C ALA A 353 9.98 -3.12 -6.61
N VAL A 354 8.92 -2.40 -6.22
CA VAL A 354 8.37 -2.50 -4.85
C VAL A 354 7.77 -3.88 -4.58
N TRP A 355 7.09 -4.47 -5.57
CA TRP A 355 6.61 -5.85 -5.49
C TRP A 355 7.75 -6.85 -5.29
N GLN A 356 8.81 -6.74 -6.09
CA GLN A 356 9.98 -7.62 -5.98
C GLN A 356 10.65 -7.48 -4.60
N TYR A 357 10.82 -6.24 -4.12
CA TYR A 357 11.32 -5.98 -2.78
C TYR A 357 10.44 -6.61 -1.68
N ALA A 358 9.10 -6.56 -1.83
CA ALA A 358 8.18 -7.22 -0.89
C ALA A 358 8.39 -8.73 -0.84
N LEU A 359 8.58 -9.38 -2.00
CA LEU A 359 8.86 -10.82 -2.08
C LEU A 359 10.22 -11.18 -1.45
N ASP A 360 11.26 -10.42 -1.79
CA ASP A 360 12.62 -10.70 -1.35
C ASP A 360 12.77 -10.50 0.17
N THR A 361 12.21 -9.41 0.71
CA THR A 361 12.22 -9.17 2.16
C THR A 361 11.35 -10.15 2.93
N THR A 362 10.22 -10.60 2.36
CA THR A 362 9.41 -11.68 2.95
C THR A 362 10.23 -12.96 3.09
N LYS A 363 10.99 -13.33 2.05
CA LYS A 363 11.87 -14.50 2.08
C LYS A 363 12.98 -14.34 3.12
N ALA A 364 13.61 -13.16 3.15
CA ALA A 364 14.70 -12.83 4.07
C ALA A 364 14.27 -12.80 5.54
N ALA A 365 13.06 -12.31 5.83
CA ALA A 365 12.48 -12.30 7.17
C ALA A 365 12.17 -13.73 7.65
N ARG A 366 11.54 -14.54 6.80
CA ARG A 366 11.21 -15.94 7.13
C ARG A 366 12.45 -16.79 7.39
N SER A 367 13.52 -16.63 6.59
CA SER A 367 14.78 -17.37 6.82
C SER A 367 15.45 -17.01 8.15
N ARG A 368 15.10 -15.87 8.74
CA ARG A 368 15.55 -15.40 10.05
C ARG A 368 14.61 -15.75 11.20
N GLY A 369 13.53 -16.48 10.91
CA GLY A 369 12.52 -16.85 11.91
C GLY A 369 11.58 -15.71 12.31
N MET A 370 11.54 -14.62 11.53
CA MET A 370 10.55 -13.57 11.70
C MET A 370 9.24 -13.96 11.02
N GLU A 371 8.14 -13.58 11.64
CA GLU A 371 6.83 -13.68 11.02
C GLU A 371 6.64 -12.56 10.00
N VAL A 372 5.76 -12.73 9.01
CA VAL A 372 5.60 -11.75 7.94
C VAL A 372 4.15 -11.38 7.73
N LEU A 373 3.90 -10.08 7.67
CA LEU A 373 2.64 -9.47 7.26
C LEU A 373 2.87 -8.57 6.03
N GLY A 374 2.43 -9.02 4.87
CA GLY A 374 2.56 -8.27 3.61
C GLY A 374 1.51 -7.17 3.47
N MET A 375 1.93 -5.95 3.14
CA MET A 375 1.02 -4.80 2.96
C MET A 375 0.79 -4.39 1.50
N TYR A 376 1.58 -4.91 0.56
CA TYR A 376 1.51 -4.53 -0.85
C TYR A 376 0.11 -4.73 -1.44
N ASN A 377 -0.46 -5.93 -1.31
CA ASN A 377 -1.78 -6.24 -1.87
C ASN A 377 -2.91 -5.45 -1.20
N ALA A 378 -2.82 -5.22 0.11
CA ALA A 378 -3.80 -4.46 0.88
C ALA A 378 -3.86 -2.97 0.49
N THR A 379 -2.77 -2.45 -0.09
CA THR A 379 -2.59 -1.03 -0.43
C THR A 379 -2.55 -0.76 -1.94
N LEU A 380 -2.44 -1.80 -2.77
CA LEU A 380 -2.34 -1.68 -4.23
C LEU A 380 -3.45 -0.83 -4.84
N GLN A 381 -4.69 -0.99 -4.36
CA GLN A 381 -5.87 -0.24 -4.84
C GLN A 381 -6.38 0.80 -3.82
N ALA A 382 -5.59 1.14 -2.81
CA ALA A 382 -5.97 2.15 -1.83
C ALA A 382 -5.68 3.56 -2.34
N ALA A 383 -6.43 4.55 -1.85
CA ALA A 383 -6.15 5.95 -2.15
C ALA A 383 -4.89 6.42 -1.40
N SER A 384 -3.86 6.80 -2.17
CA SER A 384 -2.68 7.52 -1.70
C SER A 384 -2.82 9.01 -1.99
N TRP A 385 -2.23 9.87 -1.17
CA TRP A 385 -2.31 11.32 -1.38
C TRP A 385 -1.11 11.92 -2.13
N ASP A 386 0.08 11.31 -2.01
CA ASP A 386 1.31 11.71 -2.74
C ASP A 386 1.93 10.58 -3.58
N GLY A 387 1.26 9.43 -3.65
CA GLY A 387 1.78 8.24 -4.32
C GLY A 387 2.76 7.40 -3.49
N LYS A 388 3.10 7.81 -2.28
CA LYS A 388 4.03 7.12 -1.37
C LYS A 388 3.39 6.77 -0.02
N HIS A 389 2.62 7.70 0.53
CA HIS A 389 1.96 7.59 1.82
C HIS A 389 0.46 7.45 1.65
N TYR A 390 -0.18 6.87 2.66
CA TYR A 390 -1.60 6.58 2.67
C TYR A 390 -2.29 7.32 3.83
N GLY A 391 -3.59 7.52 3.67
CA GLY A 391 -4.42 8.20 4.65
C GLY A 391 -4.81 7.35 5.85
N GLU A 392 -5.66 7.94 6.68
CA GLU A 392 -6.12 7.42 7.97
C GLU A 392 -6.76 6.03 7.86
N LYS A 393 -7.57 5.80 6.82
CA LYS A 393 -8.24 4.50 6.60
C LYS A 393 -7.25 3.34 6.49
N VAL A 394 -6.15 3.56 5.76
CA VAL A 394 -5.14 2.51 5.54
C VAL A 394 -4.38 2.25 6.83
N ALA A 395 -3.98 3.32 7.53
CA ALA A 395 -3.30 3.23 8.82
C ALA A 395 -4.10 2.43 9.87
N MET A 396 -5.40 2.72 10.02
CA MET A 396 -6.27 2.00 10.96
C MET A 396 -6.46 0.53 10.58
N MET A 397 -6.60 0.23 9.28
CA MET A 397 -6.69 -1.15 8.79
C MET A 397 -5.40 -1.94 9.08
N GLN A 398 -4.23 -1.35 8.80
CA GLN A 398 -2.93 -1.96 9.08
C GLN A 398 -2.74 -2.19 10.59
N ALA A 399 -3.14 -1.23 11.41
CA ALA A 399 -3.10 -1.35 12.86
C ALA A 399 -3.97 -2.52 13.35
N MET A 400 -5.17 -2.68 12.80
CA MET A 400 -6.05 -3.81 13.14
C MET A 400 -5.46 -5.16 12.71
N MET A 401 -4.76 -5.24 11.58
CA MET A 401 -4.04 -6.47 11.18
C MET A 401 -2.93 -6.82 12.18
N ILE A 402 -2.17 -5.83 12.65
CA ILE A 402 -1.14 -6.05 13.68
C ILE A 402 -1.78 -6.50 15.00
N ILE A 403 -2.91 -5.91 15.41
CA ILE A 403 -3.65 -6.34 16.60
C ILE A 403 -4.10 -7.80 16.46
N ASN A 404 -4.51 -8.23 15.26
CA ASN A 404 -4.84 -9.63 15.02
C ASN A 404 -3.63 -10.55 15.19
N TRP A 405 -2.46 -10.15 14.70
CA TRP A 405 -1.23 -10.87 14.96
C TRP A 405 -0.91 -10.93 16.47
N LEU A 406 -0.97 -9.80 17.17
CA LEU A 406 -0.77 -9.73 18.63
C LEU A 406 -1.77 -10.62 19.40
N SER A 407 -3.02 -10.72 18.94
CA SER A 407 -4.01 -11.59 19.54
C SER A 407 -3.68 -13.07 19.40
N ALA A 408 -2.97 -13.45 18.33
CA ALA A 408 -2.59 -14.82 18.00
C ALA A 408 -1.25 -15.25 18.62
N LEU A 409 -0.58 -14.34 19.34
CA LEU A 409 0.51 -14.64 20.28
C LEU A 409 -0.08 -15.07 21.63
#